data_AF-A0A7C3R9J2-F1
#
_entry.id   AF-A0A7C3R9J2-F1
#
_cell.length_a   1.000
_cell.length_b   1.000
_cell.length_c   1.000
_cell.angle_alpha   90.00
_cell.angle_beta   90.00
_cell.angle_gamma   90.00
#
_symmetry.space_group_name_H-M   'P 1'
#
loop_
_entity.id
_entity.type
_entity.pdbx_description
1 polymer ?
#
loop_
_entity_poly.entity_id
_entity_poly.type
_entity_poly.pdbx_seq_one_letter_code
_entity_poly.pdbx_strand_id
1 'polypeptide(L)'
;KEFFERLAKVMDLAKESLEIKRKVLENFIEKGLYPYSRYYLQDIKQMRGKYWANHFSTIGLVGMNECLLNFMEENIATKRGRKFALEVLDFMRERLVKYQKETGNIYNLEATPAESTAYRLALKDKEKYPDIITAGTKKIPYYTNSTQLPVNYTDDLFETLKLQDEIQCKYTGGTILHIFLGERMQSEEGVKRLVRKIFENFKLPYITVTPTFSICPVHGYIPGEHFFCPKCTIKQPCEVYSRIVGYYRPVQQWNLGKQQEFKQRKEFKIKEAVLK
;
A
#
# COMPACT_ATOMS: atom_id res chain seq x y z
N LYS A 1 13.19 -0.76 -23.48
CA LYS A 1 12.32 -0.07 -24.45
C LYS A 1 10.93 -0.70 -24.49
N GLU A 2 10.80 -1.97 -24.89
CA GLU A 2 9.51 -2.69 -24.93
C GLU A 2 8.70 -2.63 -23.63
N PHE A 3 9.36 -2.79 -22.47
CA PHE A 3 8.71 -2.67 -21.15
C PHE A 3 7.91 -1.37 -21.00
N PHE A 4 8.54 -0.22 -21.30
CA PHE A 4 7.93 1.09 -21.17
C PHE A 4 6.85 1.34 -22.23
N GLU A 5 6.97 0.76 -23.42
CA GLU A 5 5.92 0.81 -24.45
C GLU A 5 4.67 0.02 -24.02
N ARG A 6 4.84 -1.14 -23.38
CA ARG A 6 3.73 -1.90 -22.81
C ARG A 6 3.10 -1.19 -21.62
N LEU A 7 3.92 -0.66 -20.70
CA LEU A 7 3.45 0.14 -19.57
C LEU A 7 2.65 1.36 -20.04
N ALA A 8 3.17 2.08 -21.04
CA ALA A 8 2.48 3.19 -21.69
C ALA A 8 1.07 2.80 -22.15
N LYS A 9 0.97 1.70 -22.90
CA LYS A 9 -0.31 1.22 -23.44
C LYS A 9 -1.32 0.90 -22.34
N VAL A 10 -0.87 0.26 -21.25
CA VAL A 10 -1.75 -0.05 -20.11
C VAL A 10 -2.16 1.22 -19.36
N MET A 11 -1.26 2.19 -19.22
CA MET A 11 -1.59 3.48 -18.61
C MET A 11 -2.56 4.29 -19.47
N ASP A 12 -2.51 4.21 -20.79
CA ASP A 12 -3.48 4.87 -21.68
C ASP A 12 -4.87 4.30 -21.48
N LEU A 13 -4.97 2.97 -21.41
CA LEU A 13 -6.24 2.29 -21.12
C LEU A 13 -6.78 2.69 -19.74
N ALA A 14 -5.91 2.83 -18.74
CA ALA A 14 -6.30 3.31 -17.42
C ALA A 14 -6.85 4.76 -17.47
N LYS A 15 -6.18 5.66 -18.19
CA LYS A 15 -6.65 7.04 -18.45
C LYS A 15 -8.04 7.02 -19.08
N GLU A 16 -8.22 6.29 -20.19
CA GLU A 16 -9.51 6.20 -20.89
C GLU A 16 -10.62 5.70 -19.96
N SER A 17 -10.37 4.64 -19.20
CA SER A 17 -11.31 4.13 -18.20
C SER A 17 -11.68 5.19 -17.15
N LEU A 18 -10.71 5.96 -16.66
CA LEU A 18 -10.93 7.01 -15.66
C LEU A 18 -11.76 8.17 -16.23
N GLU A 19 -11.47 8.60 -17.47
CA GLU A 19 -12.22 9.67 -18.15
C GLU A 19 -13.67 9.26 -18.44
N ILE A 20 -13.90 8.02 -18.89
CA ILE A 20 -15.25 7.47 -19.08
C ILE A 20 -16.03 7.48 -17.76
N LYS A 21 -15.43 6.97 -16.68
CA LYS A 21 -16.07 6.96 -15.34
C LYS A 21 -16.39 8.37 -14.86
N ARG A 22 -15.47 9.31 -15.01
CA ARG A 22 -15.67 10.70 -14.63
C ARG A 22 -16.86 11.33 -15.38
N LYS A 23 -16.95 11.11 -16.69
CA LYS A 23 -18.10 11.56 -17.50
C LYS A 23 -19.43 10.97 -16.99
N VAL A 24 -19.45 9.69 -16.65
CA VAL A 24 -20.63 9.02 -16.09
C VAL A 24 -21.03 9.62 -14.73
N LEU A 25 -20.06 9.85 -13.84
CA LEU A 25 -20.31 10.44 -12.52
C LEU A 25 -20.82 11.88 -12.60
N GLU A 26 -20.31 12.70 -13.53
CA GLU A 26 -20.83 14.04 -13.81
C GLU A 26 -22.30 13.98 -14.29
N ASN A 27 -22.62 13.03 -15.18
CA ASN A 27 -24.00 12.87 -15.65
C ASN A 27 -24.95 12.40 -14.52
N PHE A 28 -24.49 11.52 -13.63
CA PHE A 28 -25.30 11.03 -12.51
C PHE A 28 -25.56 12.10 -11.44
N ILE A 29 -24.58 12.93 -11.10
CA ILE A 29 -24.79 14.04 -10.17
C ILE A 29 -25.76 15.09 -10.75
N GLU A 30 -25.68 15.36 -12.05
CA GLU A 30 -26.60 16.27 -12.75
C GLU A 30 -28.03 15.75 -12.76
N LYS A 31 -28.22 14.42 -12.85
CA LYS A 31 -29.53 13.75 -12.74
C LYS A 31 -30.05 13.61 -11.32
N GLY A 32 -29.34 14.13 -10.32
CA GLY A 32 -29.78 14.12 -8.92
C GLY A 32 -29.53 12.81 -8.17
N LEU A 33 -28.70 11.90 -8.68
CA LEU A 33 -28.40 10.63 -8.01
C LEU A 33 -27.46 10.78 -6.80
N TYR A 34 -26.81 11.94 -6.67
CA TYR A 34 -25.91 12.25 -5.55
C TYR A 34 -26.28 13.58 -4.87
N PRO A 35 -27.46 13.66 -4.21
CA PRO A 35 -28.00 14.93 -3.72
C PRO A 35 -27.07 15.62 -2.70
N TYR A 36 -26.49 14.85 -1.77
CA TYR A 36 -25.54 15.40 -0.79
C TYR A 36 -24.25 15.88 -1.45
N SER A 37 -23.63 15.07 -2.30
CA SER A 37 -22.40 15.48 -3.01
C SER A 37 -22.64 16.68 -3.91
N ARG A 38 -23.81 16.75 -4.58
CA ARG A 38 -24.21 17.89 -5.39
C ARG A 38 -24.23 19.18 -4.59
N TYR A 39 -24.80 19.15 -3.39
CA TYR A 39 -24.84 20.28 -2.48
C TYR A 39 -23.43 20.74 -2.10
N TYR A 40 -22.58 19.84 -1.58
CA TYR A 40 -21.23 20.20 -1.13
C TYR A 40 -20.24 20.56 -2.25
N LEU A 41 -20.48 20.09 -3.47
CA LEU A 41 -19.61 20.36 -4.62
C LEU A 41 -20.16 21.47 -5.53
N GLN A 42 -21.22 22.17 -5.11
CA GLN A 42 -21.84 23.23 -5.89
C GLN A 42 -20.87 24.38 -6.19
N ASP A 43 -20.06 24.79 -5.23
CA ASP A 43 -19.07 25.85 -5.43
C ASP A 43 -17.97 25.44 -6.41
N ILE A 44 -17.55 24.17 -6.36
CA ILE A 44 -16.59 23.61 -7.33
C ILE A 44 -17.18 23.63 -8.74
N LYS A 45 -18.46 23.24 -8.88
CA LYS A 45 -19.19 23.31 -10.15
C LYS A 45 -19.28 24.73 -10.68
N GLN A 46 -19.57 25.71 -9.83
CA GLN A 46 -19.61 27.13 -10.23
C GLN A 46 -18.24 27.64 -10.68
N MET A 47 -17.17 27.32 -9.93
CA MET A 47 -15.82 27.79 -10.24
C MET A 47 -15.17 27.10 -11.44
N ARG A 48 -15.43 25.80 -11.65
CA ARG A 48 -14.70 24.95 -12.61
C ARG A 48 -15.57 24.29 -13.67
N GLY A 49 -16.88 24.52 -13.67
CA GLY A 49 -17.84 23.97 -14.64
C GLY A 49 -18.16 22.47 -14.48
N LYS A 50 -17.48 21.76 -13.56
CA LYS A 50 -17.67 20.31 -13.29
C LYS A 50 -17.62 20.05 -11.79
N TYR A 51 -18.42 19.11 -11.29
CA TYR A 51 -18.49 18.80 -9.86
C TYR A 51 -17.21 18.14 -9.32
N TRP A 52 -16.60 17.28 -10.13
CA TRP A 52 -15.44 16.49 -9.72
C TRP A 52 -14.10 17.12 -10.13
N ALA A 53 -14.07 18.40 -10.53
CA ALA A 53 -12.89 19.08 -11.09
C ALA A 53 -11.71 19.24 -10.11
N ASN A 54 -11.93 19.04 -8.82
CA ASN A 54 -10.91 19.05 -7.76
C ASN A 54 -10.55 17.63 -7.27
N HIS A 55 -11.08 16.58 -7.89
CA HIS A 55 -10.80 15.20 -7.51
C HIS A 55 -9.77 14.57 -8.46
N PHE A 56 -8.79 13.89 -7.90
CA PHE A 56 -7.78 13.17 -8.68
C PHE A 56 -8.36 11.97 -9.44
N SER A 57 -7.88 11.81 -10.68
CA SER A 57 -7.91 10.54 -11.40
C SER A 57 -6.67 9.74 -11.01
N THR A 58 -6.84 8.72 -10.17
CA THR A 58 -5.72 7.96 -9.61
C THR A 58 -5.32 6.79 -10.50
N ILE A 59 -4.04 6.73 -10.84
CA ILE A 59 -3.40 5.52 -11.39
C ILE A 59 -2.42 5.03 -10.33
N GLY A 60 -2.51 3.75 -9.98
CA GLY A 60 -1.59 3.13 -9.05
C GLY A 60 -1.04 1.82 -9.59
N LEU A 61 -0.16 1.21 -8.81
CA LEU A 61 0.52 -0.02 -9.17
C LEU A 61 0.59 -0.96 -7.96
N VAL A 62 0.84 -2.24 -8.24
CA VAL A 62 1.08 -3.29 -7.23
C VAL A 62 2.11 -4.27 -7.78
N GLY A 63 2.89 -4.91 -6.90
CA GLY A 63 3.77 -6.01 -7.27
C GLY A 63 5.06 -5.59 -7.99
N MET A 64 5.62 -4.41 -7.70
CA MET A 64 6.89 -4.02 -8.32
C MET A 64 8.01 -5.02 -8.02
N ASN A 65 8.08 -5.54 -6.79
CA ASN A 65 9.08 -6.55 -6.46
C ASN A 65 8.99 -7.79 -7.38
N GLU A 66 7.78 -8.33 -7.56
CA GLU A 66 7.57 -9.49 -8.42
C GLU A 66 7.74 -9.13 -9.90
N CYS A 67 7.39 -7.92 -10.32
CA CYS A 67 7.68 -7.41 -11.66
C CYS A 67 9.19 -7.46 -11.94
N LEU A 68 10.03 -6.98 -11.02
CA LEU A 68 11.48 -6.98 -11.17
C LEU A 68 12.04 -8.41 -11.19
N LEU A 69 11.55 -9.29 -10.30
CA LEU A 69 11.96 -10.69 -10.25
C LEU A 69 11.70 -11.40 -11.58
N ASN A 70 10.54 -11.18 -12.19
CA ASN A 70 10.21 -11.81 -13.48
C ASN A 70 10.91 -11.13 -14.68
N PHE A 71 11.17 -9.83 -14.62
CA PHE A 71 11.70 -9.08 -15.75
C PHE A 71 13.24 -9.10 -15.84
N MET A 72 13.91 -9.11 -14.68
CA MET A 72 15.35 -8.91 -14.60
C MET A 72 16.03 -9.76 -13.52
N GLU A 73 15.32 -10.72 -12.93
CA GLU A 73 15.84 -11.67 -11.93
C GLU A 73 16.45 -11.01 -10.68
N GLU A 74 16.04 -9.76 -10.40
CA GLU A 74 16.48 -9.01 -9.24
C GLU A 74 15.28 -8.50 -8.44
N ASN A 75 15.44 -8.42 -7.12
CA ASN A 75 14.40 -7.86 -6.25
C ASN A 75 14.56 -6.34 -6.10
N ILE A 76 13.54 -5.70 -5.55
CA ILE A 76 13.51 -4.23 -5.38
C ILE A 76 14.57 -3.67 -4.42
N ALA A 77 15.15 -4.51 -3.55
CA ALA A 77 16.17 -4.09 -2.59
C ALA A 77 17.57 -4.00 -3.20
N THR A 78 17.82 -4.67 -4.32
CA THR A 78 19.08 -4.55 -5.07
C THR A 78 19.28 -3.13 -5.61
N LYS A 79 20.54 -2.72 -5.81
CA LYS A 79 20.85 -1.40 -6.39
C LYS A 79 20.22 -1.21 -7.76
N ARG A 80 20.27 -2.24 -8.62
CA ARG A 80 19.77 -2.17 -10.00
C ARG A 80 18.24 -2.34 -10.04
N GLY A 81 17.65 -3.23 -9.24
CA GLY A 81 16.21 -3.31 -9.06
C GLY A 81 15.59 -2.00 -8.53
N ARG A 82 16.19 -1.37 -7.52
CA ARG A 82 15.75 -0.07 -7.01
C ARG A 82 15.85 1.02 -8.07
N LYS A 83 16.97 1.09 -8.79
CA LYS A 83 17.16 2.04 -9.88
C LYS A 83 16.08 1.89 -10.94
N PHE A 84 15.79 0.65 -11.37
CA PHE A 84 14.75 0.41 -12.36
C PHE A 84 13.35 0.76 -11.83
N ALA A 85 13.03 0.44 -10.56
CA ALA A 85 11.76 0.84 -9.96
C ALA A 85 11.58 2.37 -9.97
N LEU A 86 12.63 3.14 -9.68
CA LEU A 86 12.61 4.61 -9.76
C LEU A 86 12.38 5.10 -11.20
N GLU A 87 13.06 4.50 -12.18
CA GLU A 87 12.84 4.80 -13.61
C GLU A 87 11.39 4.52 -14.03
N VAL A 88 10.78 3.43 -13.55
CA VAL A 88 9.37 3.13 -13.80
C VAL A 88 8.45 4.18 -13.18
N LEU A 89 8.68 4.57 -11.93
CA LEU A 89 7.86 5.58 -11.25
C LEU A 89 7.98 6.95 -11.93
N ASP A 90 9.19 7.36 -12.32
CA ASP A 90 9.39 8.62 -13.04
C ASP A 90 8.71 8.61 -14.41
N PHE A 91 8.82 7.52 -15.16
CA PHE A 91 8.09 7.34 -16.41
C PHE A 91 6.57 7.46 -16.22
N MET A 92 6.02 6.80 -15.18
CA MET A 92 4.60 6.90 -14.87
C MET A 92 4.21 8.35 -14.56
N ARG A 93 4.97 9.06 -13.74
CA ARG A 93 4.70 10.47 -13.38
C ARG A 93 4.72 11.39 -14.60
N GLU A 94 5.71 11.28 -15.46
CA GLU A 94 5.79 12.05 -16.70
C GLU A 94 4.56 11.82 -17.58
N ARG A 95 4.07 10.58 -17.63
CA ARG A 95 2.88 10.23 -18.38
C ARG A 95 1.61 10.81 -17.76
N LEU A 96 1.48 10.80 -16.44
CA LEU A 96 0.37 11.48 -15.75
C LEU A 96 0.35 12.97 -16.04
N VAL A 97 1.52 13.64 -16.08
CA VAL A 97 1.60 15.07 -16.45
C VAL A 97 1.05 15.31 -17.87
N LYS A 98 1.35 14.42 -18.82
CA LYS A 98 0.79 14.49 -20.18
C LYS A 98 -0.73 14.34 -20.14
N TYR A 99 -1.27 13.38 -19.39
CA TYR A 99 -2.71 13.18 -19.26
C TYR A 99 -3.41 14.40 -18.66
N GLN A 100 -2.79 15.07 -17.67
CA GLN A 100 -3.33 16.30 -17.12
C GLN A 100 -3.43 17.41 -18.17
N LYS A 101 -2.41 17.57 -19.02
CA LYS A 101 -2.41 18.55 -20.10
C LYS A 101 -3.45 18.21 -21.18
N GLU A 102 -3.57 16.94 -21.54
CA GLU A 102 -4.50 16.46 -22.56
C GLU A 102 -5.96 16.58 -22.15
N THR A 103 -6.29 16.22 -20.90
CA THR A 103 -7.68 16.07 -20.45
C THR A 103 -8.19 17.27 -19.63
N GLY A 104 -7.28 18.08 -19.09
CA GLY A 104 -7.59 19.15 -18.14
C GLY A 104 -7.97 18.66 -16.73
N ASN A 105 -7.97 17.34 -16.48
CA ASN A 105 -8.22 16.78 -15.14
C ASN A 105 -6.90 16.57 -14.40
N ILE A 106 -6.94 16.57 -13.06
CA ILE A 106 -5.78 16.29 -12.23
C ILE A 106 -5.58 14.78 -12.03
N TYR A 107 -4.34 14.32 -12.07
CA TYR A 107 -3.93 12.93 -11.95
C TYR A 107 -2.86 12.76 -10.87
N ASN A 108 -2.86 11.63 -10.18
CA ASN A 108 -1.85 11.31 -9.19
C ASN A 108 -1.41 9.85 -9.30
N LEU A 109 -0.18 9.60 -8.82
CA LEU A 109 0.39 8.27 -8.70
C LEU A 109 0.22 7.80 -7.25
N GLU A 110 -0.48 6.70 -7.04
CA GLU A 110 -0.75 6.16 -5.71
C GLU A 110 -0.10 4.80 -5.49
N ALA A 111 0.45 4.61 -4.30
CA ALA A 111 0.87 3.31 -3.80
C ALA A 111 -0.39 2.55 -3.36
N THR A 112 -1.11 1.96 -4.33
CA THR A 112 -2.40 1.30 -4.11
C THR A 112 -2.35 0.31 -2.93
N PRO A 113 -3.23 0.42 -1.93
CA PRO A 113 -3.29 -0.51 -0.80
C PRO A 113 -3.54 -1.98 -1.20
N ALA A 114 -4.16 -2.18 -2.36
CA ALA A 114 -4.34 -3.45 -3.07
C ALA A 114 -4.82 -4.63 -2.19
N GLU A 115 -5.67 -4.36 -1.18
CA GLU A 115 -6.06 -5.35 -0.16
C GLU A 115 -6.52 -6.68 -0.77
N SER A 116 -7.47 -6.62 -1.71
CA SER A 116 -7.94 -7.80 -2.45
C SER A 116 -7.23 -7.97 -3.80
N THR A 117 -6.84 -6.87 -4.44
CA THR A 117 -6.28 -6.87 -5.79
C THR A 117 -4.92 -7.57 -5.85
N ALA A 118 -4.06 -7.41 -4.84
CA ALA A 118 -2.74 -8.05 -4.77
C ALA A 118 -2.84 -9.59 -4.83
N TYR A 119 -3.81 -10.16 -4.13
CA TYR A 119 -4.10 -11.60 -4.16
C TYR A 119 -4.75 -12.01 -5.48
N ARG A 120 -5.79 -11.29 -5.89
CA ARG A 120 -6.60 -11.65 -7.07
C ARG A 120 -5.80 -11.60 -8.37
N LEU A 121 -4.93 -10.60 -8.55
CA LEU A 121 -4.10 -10.49 -9.75
C LEU A 121 -3.05 -11.60 -9.79
N ALA A 122 -2.37 -11.87 -8.67
CA ALA A 122 -1.38 -12.94 -8.59
C ALA A 122 -1.99 -14.33 -8.89
N LEU A 123 -3.21 -14.60 -8.41
CA LEU A 123 -3.94 -15.82 -8.76
C LEU A 123 -4.17 -15.94 -10.27
N LYS A 124 -4.69 -14.88 -10.90
CA LYS A 124 -4.99 -14.87 -12.34
C LYS A 124 -3.73 -15.01 -13.20
N ASP A 125 -2.65 -14.37 -12.78
CA ASP A 125 -1.38 -14.49 -13.47
C ASP A 125 -0.79 -15.89 -13.29
N LYS A 126 -0.95 -16.53 -12.13
CA LYS A 126 -0.57 -17.94 -11.92
C LYS A 126 -1.39 -18.93 -12.75
N GLU A 127 -2.69 -18.68 -12.94
CA GLU A 127 -3.55 -19.47 -13.83
C GLU A 127 -3.07 -19.40 -15.28
N LYS A 128 -2.67 -18.20 -15.74
CA LYS A 128 -2.25 -17.96 -17.12
C LYS A 128 -0.79 -18.31 -17.39
N TYR A 129 0.06 -18.08 -16.40
CA TYR A 129 1.51 -18.22 -16.43
C TYR A 129 1.96 -19.00 -15.18
N PRO A 130 1.90 -20.34 -15.19
CA PRO A 130 2.16 -21.16 -13.99
C PRO A 130 3.52 -20.87 -13.33
N ASP A 131 4.52 -20.54 -14.13
CA ASP A 131 5.91 -20.31 -13.70
C ASP A 131 6.18 -18.85 -13.26
N ILE A 132 5.20 -17.93 -13.36
CA ILE A 132 5.39 -16.54 -12.96
C ILE A 132 5.81 -16.45 -11.49
N ILE A 133 6.82 -15.64 -11.18
CA ILE A 133 7.29 -15.47 -9.81
C ILE A 133 6.30 -14.56 -9.06
N THR A 134 5.78 -15.04 -7.93
CA THR A 134 4.90 -14.30 -7.01
C THR A 134 5.41 -14.45 -5.58
N ALA A 135 5.01 -13.56 -4.68
CA ALA A 135 5.15 -13.81 -3.24
C ALA A 135 4.11 -14.86 -2.77
N GLY A 136 4.20 -15.27 -1.51
CA GLY A 136 3.29 -16.25 -0.93
C GLY A 136 3.69 -17.70 -1.21
N THR A 137 2.69 -18.58 -1.33
CA THR A 137 2.87 -20.00 -1.64
C THR A 137 2.28 -20.33 -3.00
N LYS A 138 2.55 -21.52 -3.53
CA LYS A 138 1.90 -22.00 -4.77
C LYS A 138 0.36 -21.95 -4.69
N LYS A 139 -0.21 -22.24 -3.52
CA LYS A 139 -1.66 -22.26 -3.30
C LYS A 139 -2.24 -20.87 -2.99
N ILE A 140 -1.47 -20.01 -2.34
CA ILE A 140 -1.90 -18.67 -1.92
C ILE A 140 -0.84 -17.67 -2.39
N PRO A 141 -0.80 -17.36 -3.70
CA PRO A 141 0.14 -16.39 -4.26
C PRO A 141 -0.38 -14.98 -4.02
N TYR A 142 0.50 -14.01 -3.82
CA TYR A 142 0.11 -12.59 -3.78
C TYR A 142 1.22 -11.71 -4.34
N TYR A 143 0.88 -10.47 -4.68
CA TYR A 143 1.85 -9.43 -5.03
C TYR A 143 2.19 -8.55 -3.84
N THR A 144 3.47 -8.22 -3.70
CA THR A 144 3.96 -7.25 -2.71
C THR A 144 3.30 -5.90 -2.96
N ASN A 145 2.86 -5.24 -1.89
CA ASN A 145 2.07 -4.02 -2.03
C ASN A 145 2.86 -2.92 -2.76
N SER A 146 2.30 -2.33 -3.81
CA SER A 146 2.91 -1.21 -4.54
C SER A 146 4.39 -1.45 -4.90
N THR A 147 5.29 -0.63 -4.36
CA THR A 147 6.76 -0.74 -4.43
C THR A 147 7.40 -1.01 -3.07
N GLN A 148 6.67 -1.63 -2.15
CA GLN A 148 7.20 -2.01 -0.85
C GLN A 148 8.28 -3.09 -1.00
N LEU A 149 9.14 -3.21 0.01
CA LEU A 149 9.99 -4.39 0.16
C LEU A 149 9.11 -5.63 0.41
N PRO A 150 9.59 -6.84 0.04
CA PRO A 150 8.96 -8.08 0.48
C PRO A 150 8.80 -8.08 2.01
N VAL A 151 7.64 -8.54 2.49
CA VAL A 151 7.30 -8.49 3.94
C VAL A 151 8.23 -9.29 4.84
N ASN A 152 9.05 -10.18 4.27
CA ASN A 152 10.02 -11.02 4.95
C ASN A 152 11.49 -10.60 4.70
N TYR A 153 11.72 -9.42 4.12
CA TYR A 153 13.04 -8.97 3.67
C TYR A 153 14.04 -8.80 4.82
N THR A 154 13.77 -7.91 5.77
CA THR A 154 14.67 -7.59 6.89
C THR A 154 13.86 -7.28 8.16
N ASP A 155 14.46 -7.47 9.34
CA ASP A 155 13.95 -6.96 10.62
C ASP A 155 14.62 -5.64 11.05
N ASP A 156 15.50 -5.08 10.20
CA ASP A 156 16.12 -3.75 10.38
C ASP A 156 15.27 -2.64 9.75
N LEU A 157 14.65 -1.84 10.63
CA LEU A 157 13.85 -0.69 10.22
C LEU A 157 14.67 0.36 9.43
N PHE A 158 15.89 0.68 9.86
CA PHE A 158 16.68 1.73 9.21
C PHE A 158 17.23 1.30 7.87
N GLU A 159 17.49 0.01 7.68
CA GLU A 159 17.73 -0.55 6.35
C GLU A 159 16.52 -0.32 5.45
N THR A 160 15.32 -0.69 5.92
CA THR A 160 14.08 -0.49 5.15
C THR A 160 13.85 0.98 4.81
N LEU A 161 14.01 1.88 5.77
CA LEU A 161 13.87 3.33 5.56
C LEU A 161 14.83 3.81 4.47
N LYS A 162 16.12 3.44 4.52
CA LYS A 162 17.12 3.81 3.50
C LYS A 162 16.78 3.28 2.11
N LEU A 163 16.24 2.06 2.02
CA LEU A 163 15.87 1.46 0.74
C LEU A 163 14.59 2.04 0.15
N GLN A 164 13.68 2.52 1.00
CA GLN A 164 12.33 2.93 0.58
C GLN A 164 12.14 4.45 0.48
N ASP A 165 12.92 5.27 1.19
CA ASP A 165 12.72 6.72 1.26
C ASP A 165 12.52 7.37 -0.12
N GLU A 166 13.48 7.18 -1.03
CA GLU A 166 13.43 7.77 -2.37
C GLU A 166 12.26 7.22 -3.21
N ILE A 167 12.02 5.91 -3.17
CA ILE A 167 10.93 5.26 -3.91
C ILE A 167 9.58 5.82 -3.46
N GLN A 168 9.36 5.89 -2.15
CA GLN A 168 8.07 6.30 -1.59
C GLN A 168 7.79 7.78 -1.85
N CYS A 169 8.82 8.62 -1.90
CA CYS A 169 8.69 10.03 -2.29
C CYS A 169 8.30 10.26 -3.76
N LYS A 170 8.32 9.24 -4.63
CA LYS A 170 7.83 9.38 -6.03
C LYS A 170 6.31 9.39 -6.13
N TYR A 171 5.59 8.88 -5.14
CA TYR A 171 4.13 8.91 -5.15
C TYR A 171 3.61 10.31 -4.86
N THR A 172 2.62 10.73 -5.65
CA THR A 172 1.98 12.05 -5.50
C THR A 172 0.57 11.96 -4.94
N GLY A 173 -0.03 10.77 -4.94
CA GLY A 173 -1.41 10.52 -4.51
C GLY A 173 -1.56 9.93 -3.12
N GLY A 174 -0.48 9.37 -2.58
CA GLY A 174 -0.48 8.74 -1.28
C GLY A 174 0.43 7.53 -1.27
N THR A 175 1.19 7.41 -0.18
CA THR A 175 1.89 6.20 0.19
C THR A 175 1.94 6.10 1.71
N ILE A 176 2.20 4.91 2.22
CA ILE A 176 2.36 4.61 3.63
C ILE A 176 3.48 3.59 3.80
N LEU A 177 4.43 3.86 4.70
CA LEU A 177 5.39 2.86 5.14
C LEU A 177 4.97 2.33 6.51
N HIS A 178 4.68 1.03 6.59
CA HIS A 178 4.25 0.39 7.82
C HIS A 178 5.46 -0.12 8.62
N ILE A 179 5.58 0.34 9.86
CA ILE A 179 6.56 -0.15 10.84
C ILE A 179 5.84 -1.18 11.72
N PHE A 180 5.90 -2.44 11.33
CA PHE A 180 5.29 -3.55 12.09
C PHE A 180 6.22 -3.99 13.22
N LEU A 181 5.77 -3.85 14.48
CA LEU A 181 6.63 -3.98 15.67
C LEU A 181 6.46 -5.27 16.49
N GLY A 182 5.57 -6.16 16.08
CA GLY A 182 5.18 -7.32 16.88
C GLY A 182 4.37 -6.91 18.08
N GLU A 183 5.01 -6.54 19.17
CA GLU A 183 4.32 -6.02 20.35
C GLU A 183 4.38 -4.49 20.39
N ARG A 184 3.55 -3.91 21.25
CA ARG A 184 3.67 -2.48 21.56
C ARG A 184 5.02 -2.18 22.19
N MET A 185 5.60 -1.04 21.82
CA MET A 185 6.78 -0.53 22.51
C MET A 185 6.42 -0.17 23.95
N GLN A 186 7.30 -0.52 24.89
CA GLN A 186 7.07 -0.26 26.32
C GLN A 186 7.33 1.20 26.71
N SER A 187 8.12 1.94 25.94
CA SER A 187 8.49 3.34 26.24
C SER A 187 7.80 4.31 25.29
N GLU A 188 6.89 5.13 25.82
CA GLU A 188 6.27 6.25 25.09
C GLU A 188 7.32 7.21 24.54
N GLU A 189 8.29 7.58 25.36
CA GLU A 189 9.42 8.43 24.98
C GLU A 189 10.27 7.79 23.88
N GLY A 190 10.42 6.46 23.91
CA GLY A 190 11.06 5.70 22.83
C GLY A 190 10.31 5.82 21.49
N VAL A 191 8.97 5.77 21.50
CA VAL A 191 8.16 5.99 20.30
C VAL A 191 8.34 7.40 19.76
N LYS A 192 8.29 8.42 20.64
CA LYS A 192 8.50 9.83 20.24
C LYS A 192 9.87 10.03 19.60
N ARG A 193 10.93 9.50 20.21
CA ARG A 193 12.29 9.56 19.67
C ARG A 193 12.41 8.83 18.34
N LEU A 194 11.80 7.65 18.19
CA LEU A 194 11.80 6.92 16.93
C LEU A 194 11.15 7.75 15.81
N VAL A 195 9.94 8.26 16.04
CA VAL A 195 9.23 9.09 15.06
C VAL A 195 10.05 10.32 14.69
N ARG A 196 10.57 11.05 15.69
CA ARG A 196 11.42 12.22 15.47
C ARG A 196 12.64 11.88 14.62
N LYS A 197 13.38 10.82 14.99
CA LYS A 197 14.56 10.37 14.26
C LYS A 197 14.26 10.00 12.82
N ILE A 198 13.10 9.39 12.55
CA ILE A 198 12.70 9.06 11.17
C ILE A 198 12.51 10.35 10.36
N PHE A 199 11.70 11.29 10.84
CA PHE A 199 11.39 12.50 10.09
C PHE A 199 12.55 13.52 10.04
N GLU A 200 13.52 13.45 10.95
CA GLU A 200 14.75 14.25 10.87
C GLU A 200 15.75 13.70 9.83
N ASN A 201 15.69 12.41 9.49
CA ASN A 201 16.68 11.75 8.63
C ASN A 201 16.14 11.28 7.28
N PHE A 202 14.82 11.18 7.12
CA PHE A 202 14.14 10.65 5.93
C PHE A 202 13.02 11.59 5.47
N LYS A 203 12.72 11.58 4.18
CA LYS A 203 11.70 12.43 3.52
C LYS A 203 10.34 11.74 3.36
N LEU A 204 10.22 10.51 3.85
CA LEU A 204 9.00 9.71 3.82
C LEU A 204 7.76 10.55 4.19
N PRO A 205 6.72 10.56 3.36
CA PRO A 205 5.57 11.44 3.58
C PRO A 205 4.65 10.92 4.70
N TYR A 206 4.61 9.60 4.92
CA TYR A 206 3.72 8.99 5.89
C TYR A 206 4.23 7.63 6.37
N ILE A 207 4.27 7.47 7.69
CA ILE A 207 4.62 6.22 8.36
C ILE A 207 3.50 5.81 9.33
N THR A 208 3.49 4.54 9.70
CA THR A 208 2.71 4.06 10.86
C THR A 208 3.58 3.24 11.78
N VAL A 209 3.36 3.39 13.09
CA VAL A 209 3.89 2.49 14.12
C VAL A 209 2.78 1.50 14.44
N THR A 210 2.98 0.23 14.07
CA THR A 210 1.93 -0.79 14.09
C THR A 210 2.32 -1.98 14.97
N PRO A 211 1.89 -2.00 16.24
CA PRO A 211 1.91 -3.21 17.05
C PRO A 211 0.82 -4.20 16.62
N THR A 212 1.07 -5.47 16.87
CA THR A 212 0.08 -6.54 16.90
C THR A 212 -0.43 -6.70 18.34
N PHE A 213 -1.73 -6.90 18.49
CA PHE A 213 -2.37 -7.14 19.77
C PHE A 213 -3.55 -8.08 19.61
N SER A 214 -4.01 -8.65 20.71
CA SER A 214 -5.09 -9.63 20.72
C SER A 214 -6.22 -9.19 21.66
N ILE A 215 -7.46 -9.47 21.29
CA ILE A 215 -8.64 -9.21 22.11
C ILE A 215 -9.21 -10.55 22.59
N CYS A 216 -9.26 -10.73 23.90
CA CYS A 216 -9.92 -11.84 24.56
C CYS A 216 -11.35 -11.44 24.98
N PRO A 217 -12.36 -12.32 24.80
CA PRO A 217 -13.73 -12.02 25.24
C PRO A 217 -13.87 -11.86 26.76
N VAL A 218 -12.93 -12.39 27.54
CA VAL A 218 -12.93 -12.32 29.01
C VAL A 218 -11.99 -11.23 29.53
N HIS A 219 -10.75 -11.20 29.05
CA HIS A 219 -9.70 -10.33 29.58
C HIS A 219 -9.47 -9.04 28.78
N GLY A 220 -10.19 -8.84 27.67
CA GLY A 220 -10.02 -7.67 26.81
C GLY A 220 -8.65 -7.65 26.13
N TYR A 221 -7.98 -6.50 26.16
CA TYR A 221 -6.72 -6.26 25.45
C TYR A 221 -5.56 -7.10 26.00
N ILE A 222 -4.84 -7.75 25.10
CA ILE A 222 -3.62 -8.52 25.38
C ILE A 222 -2.55 -8.06 24.38
N PRO A 223 -1.37 -7.60 24.85
CA PRO A 223 -0.28 -7.23 23.96
C PRO A 223 0.21 -8.46 23.20
N GLY A 224 0.57 -8.30 21.93
CA GLY A 224 1.12 -9.37 21.11
C GLY A 224 0.11 -10.25 20.39
N GLU A 225 0.65 -11.19 19.63
CA GLU A 225 -0.09 -12.14 18.79
C GLU A 225 -0.45 -13.41 19.57
N HIS A 226 -1.70 -13.48 20.02
CA HIS A 226 -2.23 -14.60 20.77
C HIS A 226 -3.55 -15.03 20.14
N PHE A 227 -3.57 -16.16 19.44
CA PHE A 227 -4.81 -16.76 18.95
C PHE A 227 -5.65 -17.41 20.04
N PHE A 228 -5.05 -17.68 21.20
CA PHE A 228 -5.71 -18.16 22.41
C PHE A 228 -5.22 -17.35 23.61
N CYS A 229 -6.14 -17.02 24.51
CA CYS A 229 -5.82 -16.19 25.66
C CYS A 229 -4.85 -16.90 26.61
N PRO A 230 -3.68 -16.31 26.94
CA PRO A 230 -2.72 -16.89 27.88
C PRO A 230 -3.17 -16.78 29.36
N LYS A 231 -4.22 -16.00 29.64
CA LYS A 231 -4.70 -15.73 31.01
C LYS A 231 -5.94 -16.54 31.39
N CYS A 232 -6.69 -17.07 30.43
CA CYS A 232 -7.91 -17.82 30.73
C CYS A 232 -7.57 -19.23 31.22
N THR A 233 -8.14 -19.62 32.36
CA THR A 233 -8.08 -21.01 32.85
C THR A 233 -8.74 -21.97 31.87
N ILE A 234 -9.87 -21.56 31.29
CA ILE A 234 -10.52 -22.28 30.18
C ILE A 234 -10.06 -21.65 28.87
N LYS A 235 -9.51 -22.44 27.95
CA LYS A 235 -8.97 -21.96 26.67
C LYS A 235 -10.02 -21.17 25.87
N GLN A 236 -9.80 -19.86 25.73
CA GLN A 236 -10.66 -18.96 24.94
C GLN A 236 -9.93 -18.49 23.68
N PRO A 237 -10.60 -18.47 22.50
CA PRO A 237 -10.03 -17.88 21.29
C PRO A 237 -9.92 -16.37 21.44
N CYS A 238 -8.91 -15.80 20.79
CA CYS A 238 -8.66 -14.37 20.73
C CYS A 238 -8.73 -13.86 19.30
N GLU A 239 -9.23 -12.65 19.11
CA GLU A 239 -9.14 -11.93 17.85
C GLU A 239 -7.79 -11.22 17.77
N VAL A 240 -6.97 -11.54 16.77
CA VAL A 240 -5.65 -10.91 16.60
C VAL A 240 -5.84 -9.71 15.70
N TYR A 241 -5.53 -8.53 16.19
CA TYR A 241 -5.60 -7.27 15.45
C TYR A 241 -4.21 -6.85 14.99
N SER A 242 -4.13 -6.52 13.70
CA SER A 242 -2.99 -5.83 13.12
C SER A 242 -3.48 -4.86 12.04
N ARG A 243 -2.59 -4.04 11.49
CA ARG A 243 -2.93 -3.18 10.36
C ARG A 243 -2.78 -3.97 9.06
N ILE A 244 -3.83 -3.99 8.25
CA ILE A 244 -3.83 -4.73 6.99
C ILE A 244 -3.13 -3.97 5.87
N VAL A 245 -3.66 -2.82 5.48
CA VAL A 245 -3.12 -1.93 4.43
C VAL A 245 -3.23 -0.44 4.76
N GLY A 246 -3.74 -0.11 5.96
CA GLY A 246 -4.04 1.27 6.34
C GLY A 246 -4.85 1.41 7.61
N TYR A 247 -5.64 0.41 7.99
CA TYR A 247 -6.49 0.39 9.19
C TYR A 247 -6.38 -0.94 9.95
N TYR A 248 -6.80 -0.96 11.21
CA TYR A 248 -6.79 -2.15 12.05
C TYR A 248 -8.02 -3.02 11.78
N ARG A 249 -7.81 -4.34 11.67
CA ARG A 249 -8.87 -5.33 11.51
C ARG A 249 -8.41 -6.69 12.05
N PRO A 250 -9.31 -7.55 12.57
CA PRO A 250 -8.94 -8.91 12.94
C PRO A 250 -8.33 -9.68 11.77
N VAL A 251 -7.15 -10.27 11.96
CA VAL A 251 -6.41 -11.04 10.94
C VAL A 251 -7.26 -12.21 10.41
N GLN A 252 -8.07 -12.81 11.27
CA GLN A 252 -8.98 -13.89 10.92
C GLN A 252 -10.01 -13.46 9.85
N GLN A 253 -10.33 -12.17 9.74
CA GLN A 253 -11.27 -11.63 8.75
C GLN A 253 -10.58 -11.13 7.46
N TRP A 254 -9.27 -11.25 7.35
CA TRP A 254 -8.54 -10.83 6.16
C TRP A 254 -8.73 -11.86 5.04
N ASN A 255 -8.58 -11.44 3.79
CA ASN A 255 -8.54 -12.40 2.68
C ASN A 255 -7.31 -13.31 2.76
N LEU A 256 -7.36 -14.46 2.09
CA LEU A 256 -6.29 -15.48 2.16
C LEU A 256 -4.91 -14.94 1.81
N GLY A 257 -4.80 -14.08 0.78
CA GLY A 257 -3.53 -13.46 0.40
C GLY A 257 -2.96 -12.58 1.51
N LYS A 258 -3.78 -11.75 2.15
CA LYS A 258 -3.36 -10.92 3.28
C LYS A 258 -3.05 -11.72 4.55
N GLN A 259 -3.76 -12.80 4.80
CA GLN A 259 -3.38 -13.74 5.87
C GLN A 259 -2.03 -14.41 5.59
N GLN A 260 -1.76 -14.78 4.33
CA GLN A 260 -0.47 -15.37 3.93
C GLN A 260 0.67 -14.34 4.03
N GLU A 261 0.43 -13.10 3.62
CA GLU A 261 1.36 -11.99 3.79
C GLU A 261 1.68 -11.77 5.27
N PHE A 262 0.67 -11.74 6.13
CA PHE A 262 0.84 -11.61 7.59
C PHE A 262 1.71 -12.72 8.16
N LYS A 263 1.44 -13.99 7.82
CA LYS A 263 2.21 -15.15 8.29
C LYS A 263 3.68 -15.12 7.89
N GLN A 264 4.01 -14.51 6.75
CA GLN A 264 5.38 -14.42 6.25
C GLN A 264 6.12 -13.18 6.75
N ARG A 265 5.40 -12.23 7.34
CA ARG A 265 5.94 -10.94 7.72
C ARG A 265 7.02 -11.09 8.79
N LYS A 266 8.15 -10.43 8.55
CA LYS A 266 9.15 -10.17 9.59
C LYS A 266 8.84 -8.83 10.23
N GLU A 267 8.76 -8.85 11.55
CA GLU A 267 8.50 -7.66 12.35
C GLU A 267 9.83 -6.98 12.70
N PHE A 268 9.81 -5.66 12.77
CA PHE A 268 11.01 -4.87 13.04
C PHE A 268 11.42 -4.96 14.51
N LYS A 269 12.72 -5.18 14.73
CA LYS A 269 13.31 -5.16 16.07
C LYS A 269 13.89 -3.78 16.35
N ILE A 270 13.19 -3.00 17.16
CA ILE A 270 13.68 -1.67 17.56
C ILE A 270 14.71 -1.83 18.67
N LYS A 271 15.99 -1.68 18.30
CA LYS A 271 17.12 -1.76 19.24
C LYS A 271 17.02 -0.65 20.28
N GLU A 272 17.31 -0.95 21.54
CA GLU A 272 17.30 0.05 22.63
C GLU A 272 18.20 1.27 22.36
N ALA A 273 19.30 1.09 21.63
CA ALA A 273 20.21 2.19 21.25
C ALA A 273 19.54 3.25 20.33
N VAL A 274 18.45 2.90 19.66
CA VAL A 274 17.63 3.86 18.88
C VAL A 274 16.68 4.64 19.79
N LEU A 275 16.37 4.06 20.96
CA LEU A 275 15.43 4.57 21.95
C LEU A 275 16.12 5.35 23.08
N LYS A 276 17.45 5.46 23.09
CA LYS A 276 18.21 6.34 23.99
C LYS A 276 18.63 7.57 23.21
#